data_AF-A0A084Q827-F1
#
_entry.id   AF-A0A084Q827-F1
#
_cell.length_a   1.000
_cell.length_b   1.000
_cell.length_c   1.000
_cell.angle_alpha   90.00
_cell.angle_beta   90.00
_cell.angle_gamma   90.00
#
_symmetry.space_group_name_H-M   'P 1'
#
loop_
_entity.id
_entity.type
_entity.pdbx_description
1 polymer ?
#
loop_
_entity_poly.entity_id
_entity_poly.type
_entity_poly.pdbx_seq_one_letter_code
_entity_poly.pdbx_strand_id
1 'polypeptide(L)'
;MPTGQPSKPSGHSAPRRTPTDSSYYDFNKTPVDNNGQTWMYAREVRAQQATASTMAIRPYPSFFGNKAKNGVSLSLSTPPENIPRPKGGPPSQGWLHTPIVPGQTATWKGHKNSKGNPIGPARSVYPPSNPNKFDVMYHETPSDRDFVLATYHPAAPK
;
A
#
# COMPACT_ATOMS: atom_id res chain seq x y z
N MET A 1 36.79 -40.66 1.62
CA MET A 1 35.34 -40.34 1.66
C MET A 1 35.19 -38.91 2.17
N PRO A 2 35.07 -37.88 1.31
CA PRO A 2 34.82 -36.52 1.78
C PRO A 2 33.31 -36.30 1.99
N THR A 3 32.94 -35.85 3.18
CA THR A 3 31.58 -35.44 3.58
C THR A 3 31.28 -34.07 2.98
N GLY A 4 30.28 -34.01 2.09
CA GLY A 4 29.77 -32.77 1.53
C GLY A 4 28.92 -32.01 2.55
N GLN A 5 29.35 -30.80 2.91
CA GLN A 5 28.50 -29.81 3.58
C GLN A 5 27.46 -29.27 2.59
N PRO A 6 26.16 -29.23 2.93
CA PRO A 6 25.19 -28.48 2.16
C PRO A 6 25.45 -26.98 2.32
N SER A 7 25.65 -26.31 1.20
CA SER A 7 25.77 -24.85 1.06
C SER A 7 24.50 -24.16 1.54
N LYS A 8 24.65 -23.31 2.56
CA LYS A 8 23.62 -22.35 3.01
C LYS A 8 23.20 -21.47 1.82
N PRO A 9 21.90 -21.24 1.56
CA PRO A 9 21.48 -20.33 0.52
C PRO A 9 21.98 -18.92 0.85
N SER A 10 22.64 -18.30 -0.13
CA SER A 10 23.20 -16.96 -0.05
C SER A 10 22.12 -15.96 0.33
N GLY A 11 22.16 -15.47 1.57
CA GLY A 11 21.31 -14.38 2.04
C GLY A 11 21.62 -13.12 1.24
N HIS A 12 20.84 -12.86 0.20
CA HIS A 12 20.75 -11.53 -0.39
C HIS A 12 20.13 -10.62 0.66
N SER A 13 20.99 -10.05 1.49
CA SER A 13 20.61 -9.00 2.42
C SER A 13 20.12 -7.84 1.55
N ALA A 14 18.86 -7.44 1.72
CA ALA A 14 18.41 -6.15 1.18
C ALA A 14 19.46 -5.09 1.56
N PRO A 15 19.78 -4.11 0.68
CA PRO A 15 20.81 -3.12 0.93
C PRO A 15 20.70 -2.59 2.37
N ARG A 16 21.74 -2.86 3.18
CA ARG A 16 21.78 -2.49 4.60
C ARG A 16 21.73 -0.97 4.66
N ARG A 17 20.55 -0.42 4.97
CA ARG A 17 20.35 1.04 4.99
C ARG A 17 21.02 1.66 6.20
N THR A 18 21.62 2.82 5.97
CA THR A 18 21.88 3.82 7.00
C THR A 18 20.57 4.12 7.73
N PRO A 19 20.56 4.28 9.07
CA PRO A 19 19.40 4.82 9.76
C PRO A 19 18.96 6.10 9.04
N THR A 20 17.79 6.06 8.41
CA THR A 20 17.24 7.25 7.79
C THR A 20 16.47 7.98 8.88
N ASP A 21 16.63 9.29 8.99
CA ASP A 21 15.88 10.17 9.90
C ASP A 21 14.35 10.20 9.59
N SER A 22 13.84 9.25 8.81
CA SER A 22 12.51 9.27 8.21
C SER A 22 11.91 7.87 8.17
N SER A 23 10.71 7.75 8.73
CA SER A 23 9.88 6.54 8.66
C SER A 23 9.50 6.21 7.22
N TYR A 24 9.33 4.92 6.90
CA TYR A 24 8.97 4.44 5.57
C TYR A 24 8.09 3.18 5.62
N TYR A 25 7.49 2.84 4.48
CA TYR A 25 6.78 1.59 4.24
C TYR A 25 7.62 0.71 3.31
N ASP A 26 7.80 -0.56 3.67
CA ASP A 26 8.44 -1.59 2.84
C ASP A 26 7.36 -2.45 2.15
N PHE A 27 7.55 -2.72 0.86
CA PHE A 27 6.65 -3.52 0.04
C PHE A 27 7.24 -4.89 -0.34
N ASN A 28 8.24 -5.39 0.40
CA ASN A 28 8.78 -6.75 0.25
C ASN A 28 9.01 -7.15 -1.22
N LYS A 29 9.79 -6.33 -1.94
CA LYS A 29 10.20 -6.50 -3.35
C LYS A 29 9.21 -6.06 -4.44
N THR A 30 7.97 -5.70 -4.15
CA THR A 30 7.00 -5.21 -5.16
C THR A 30 6.07 -4.15 -4.56
N PRO A 31 5.86 -2.94 -5.13
CA PRO A 31 6.38 -2.47 -6.40
C PRO A 31 7.89 -2.31 -6.38
N VAL A 32 8.49 -2.48 -7.54
CA VAL A 32 9.81 -1.92 -7.84
C VAL A 32 9.54 -0.67 -8.67
N ASP A 33 9.96 0.51 -8.20
CA ASP A 33 9.90 1.71 -9.02
C ASP A 33 10.97 1.68 -10.13
N ASN A 34 11.03 2.72 -10.98
CA ASN A 34 12.01 2.80 -12.07
C ASN A 34 13.48 2.80 -11.59
N ASN A 35 13.73 3.00 -10.29
CA ASN A 35 15.05 3.04 -9.68
C ASN A 35 15.36 1.76 -8.88
N GLY A 36 14.52 0.72 -8.94
CA GLY A 36 14.71 -0.48 -8.13
C GLY A 36 14.17 -0.36 -6.71
N GLN A 37 13.49 0.73 -6.36
CA GLN A 37 13.04 1.00 -4.99
C GLN A 37 11.73 0.27 -4.67
N THR A 38 11.79 -0.52 -3.59
CA THR A 38 10.72 -1.40 -3.11
C THR A 38 10.02 -0.89 -1.85
N TRP A 39 10.04 0.43 -1.66
CA TRP A 39 9.65 1.10 -0.43
C TRP A 39 9.21 2.53 -0.73
N MET A 40 8.56 3.19 0.22
CA MET A 40 8.10 4.58 0.07
C MET A 40 8.19 5.32 1.40
N TYR A 41 8.61 6.59 1.39
CA TYR A 41 8.67 7.34 2.64
C TYR A 41 7.26 7.59 3.19
N ALA A 42 7.09 7.50 4.52
CA ALA A 42 5.78 7.74 5.12
C ALA A 42 5.28 9.17 4.88
N ARG A 43 6.20 10.16 4.77
CA ARG A 43 5.85 11.54 4.42
C ARG A 43 5.23 11.66 3.03
N GLU A 44 5.69 10.85 2.07
CA GLU A 44 5.15 10.84 0.71
C GLU A 44 3.74 10.27 0.72
N VAL A 45 3.52 9.18 1.47
CA VAL A 45 2.19 8.57 1.59
C VAL A 45 1.21 9.55 2.21
N ARG A 46 1.61 10.21 3.32
CA ARG A 46 0.80 11.24 3.97
C ARG A 46 0.48 12.40 3.02
N ALA A 47 1.44 12.86 2.23
CA ALA A 47 1.23 13.93 1.27
C ALA A 47 0.22 13.53 0.18
N GLN A 48 0.31 12.31 -0.36
CA GLN A 48 -0.65 11.82 -1.35
C GLN A 48 -2.05 11.60 -0.74
N GLN A 49 -2.12 11.22 0.54
CA GLN A 49 -3.36 11.01 1.27
C GLN A 49 -4.04 12.30 1.75
N ALA A 50 -3.30 13.41 1.85
CA ALA A 50 -3.77 14.65 2.48
C ALA A 50 -5.07 15.22 1.87
N THR A 51 -5.32 14.98 0.59
CA THR A 51 -6.57 15.39 -0.09
C THR A 51 -7.40 14.19 -0.57
N ALA A 52 -7.31 13.06 0.13
CA ALA A 52 -8.10 11.87 -0.19
C ALA A 52 -9.60 12.16 -0.04
N SER A 53 -10.38 11.72 -1.03
CA SER A 53 -11.84 11.89 -1.03
C SER A 53 -12.47 10.97 0.02
N THR A 54 -13.48 11.48 0.72
CA THR A 54 -14.31 10.71 1.66
C THR A 54 -15.42 9.92 0.95
N MET A 55 -15.56 10.06 -0.36
CA MET A 55 -16.56 9.40 -1.17
C MET A 55 -15.93 8.43 -2.17
N ALA A 56 -16.56 7.27 -2.36
CA ALA A 56 -16.19 6.34 -3.42
C ALA A 56 -16.49 6.94 -4.80
N ILE A 57 -15.46 7.09 -5.63
CA ILE A 57 -15.53 7.63 -6.99
C ILE A 57 -14.81 6.67 -7.93
N ARG A 58 -15.34 6.47 -9.15
CA ARG A 58 -14.64 5.66 -10.16
C ARG A 58 -13.61 6.51 -10.90
N PRO A 59 -12.40 5.98 -11.16
CA PRO A 59 -11.93 4.65 -10.80
C PRO A 59 -11.48 4.53 -9.34
N TYR A 60 -11.03 5.64 -8.74
CA TYR A 60 -10.57 5.74 -7.37
C TYR A 60 -10.95 7.12 -6.76
N PRO A 61 -11.03 7.22 -5.43
CA PRO A 61 -10.94 6.10 -4.49
C PRO A 61 -12.14 5.16 -4.59
N SER A 62 -11.89 3.86 -4.54
CA SER A 62 -12.93 2.83 -4.69
C SER A 62 -13.15 2.07 -3.39
N PHE A 63 -14.30 1.39 -3.33
CA PHE A 63 -14.64 0.51 -2.24
C PHE A 63 -13.63 -0.65 -2.10
N PHE A 64 -13.16 -0.87 -0.88
CA PHE A 64 -12.36 -2.01 -0.47
C PHE A 64 -13.11 -2.79 0.62
N GLY A 65 -13.52 -4.01 0.31
CA GLY A 65 -14.30 -4.85 1.22
C GLY A 65 -13.47 -5.79 2.10
N ASN A 66 -12.13 -5.76 2.00
CA ASN A 66 -11.22 -6.63 2.75
C ASN A 66 -11.68 -8.11 2.84
N LYS A 67 -12.04 -8.68 1.68
CA LYS A 67 -12.56 -10.05 1.61
C LYS A 67 -11.47 -11.03 2.05
N ALA A 68 -11.81 -11.94 2.95
CA ALA A 68 -10.90 -12.96 3.42
C ALA A 68 -10.45 -13.87 2.26
N LYS A 69 -9.15 -14.12 2.17
CA LYS A 69 -8.57 -15.18 1.33
C LYS A 69 -8.20 -16.34 2.24
N ASN A 70 -8.64 -17.55 1.90
CA ASN A 70 -8.42 -18.75 2.73
C ASN A 70 -8.86 -18.56 4.20
N GLY A 71 -9.92 -17.77 4.43
CA GLY A 71 -10.42 -17.46 5.77
C GLY A 71 -9.66 -16.35 6.52
N VAL A 72 -8.67 -15.72 5.90
CA VAL A 72 -7.87 -14.65 6.52
C VAL A 72 -8.06 -13.32 5.77
N SER A 73 -8.57 -12.31 6.48
CA SER A 73 -8.64 -10.92 6.02
C SER A 73 -7.40 -10.14 6.49
N LEU A 74 -7.11 -9.00 5.85
CA LEU A 74 -6.07 -8.11 6.35
C LEU A 74 -6.47 -7.53 7.71
N SER A 75 -5.53 -7.49 8.65
CA SER A 75 -5.72 -6.83 9.94
C SER A 75 -5.51 -5.31 9.79
N LEU A 76 -6.57 -4.59 9.43
CA LEU A 76 -6.55 -3.14 9.25
C LEU A 76 -6.64 -2.42 10.61
N SER A 77 -5.96 -1.28 10.74
CA SER A 77 -5.89 -0.50 11.99
C SER A 77 -7.19 0.25 12.33
N THR A 78 -8.14 0.30 11.40
CA THR A 78 -9.43 0.94 11.56
C THR A 78 -10.57 -0.05 11.28
N PRO A 79 -11.71 0.05 11.97
CA PRO A 79 -12.86 -0.79 11.68
C PRO A 79 -13.51 -0.43 10.33
N PRO A 80 -14.24 -1.36 9.68
CA PRO A 80 -14.97 -1.09 8.44
C PRO A 80 -16.19 -0.18 8.69
N GLU A 81 -16.43 0.75 7.77
CA GLU A 81 -17.51 1.75 7.85
C GLU A 81 -18.56 1.56 6.75
N ASN A 82 -19.73 2.14 6.94
CA ASN A 82 -20.76 2.20 5.90
C ASN A 82 -20.34 3.17 4.78
N ILE A 83 -20.16 2.64 3.57
CA ILE A 83 -19.85 3.42 2.37
C ILE A 83 -21.12 3.53 1.53
N PRO A 84 -21.68 4.75 1.36
CA PRO A 84 -22.84 4.98 0.51
C PRO A 84 -22.58 4.56 -0.94
N ARG A 85 -23.56 3.91 -1.56
CA ARG A 85 -23.49 3.56 -2.99
C ARG A 85 -24.11 4.68 -3.84
N PRO A 86 -23.43 5.17 -4.89
CA PRO A 86 -23.95 6.27 -5.73
C PRO A 86 -25.31 5.99 -6.40
N LYS A 87 -25.69 4.72 -6.59
CA LYS A 87 -26.93 4.31 -7.29
C LYS A 87 -28.08 3.93 -6.35
N GLY A 88 -28.07 4.37 -5.09
CA GLY A 88 -29.18 4.14 -4.15
C GLY A 88 -29.34 2.69 -3.65
N GLY A 89 -28.33 1.84 -3.82
CA GLY A 89 -28.29 0.50 -3.21
C GLY A 89 -27.89 0.55 -1.73
N PRO A 90 -28.06 -0.56 -0.98
CA PRO A 90 -27.65 -0.63 0.42
C PRO A 90 -26.15 -0.27 0.56
N PRO A 91 -25.77 0.44 1.64
CA PRO A 91 -24.38 0.78 1.88
C PRO A 91 -23.54 -0.50 1.94
N SER A 92 -22.29 -0.41 1.49
CA SER A 92 -21.34 -1.51 1.66
C SER A 92 -20.47 -1.23 2.87
N GLN A 93 -20.29 -2.21 3.75
CA GLN A 93 -19.39 -2.08 4.88
C GLN A 93 -17.95 -2.31 4.41
N GLY A 94 -17.04 -1.39 4.69
CA GLY A 94 -15.63 -1.51 4.29
C GLY A 94 -14.84 -0.22 4.41
N TRP A 95 -13.84 -0.07 3.54
CA TRP A 95 -12.93 1.06 3.47
C TRP A 95 -12.92 1.65 2.07
N LEU A 96 -12.34 2.84 1.93
CA LEU A 96 -11.92 3.37 0.65
C LEU A 96 -10.45 3.04 0.44
N HIS A 97 -10.05 2.82 -0.80
CA HIS A 97 -8.63 2.76 -1.14
C HIS A 97 -8.30 3.64 -2.34
N THR A 98 -7.08 4.18 -2.36
CA THR A 98 -6.59 5.00 -3.48
C THR A 98 -5.16 4.62 -3.83
N PRO A 99 -4.74 4.76 -5.11
CA PRO A 99 -3.36 4.59 -5.51
C PRO A 99 -2.41 5.53 -4.80
N ILE A 100 -1.25 4.98 -4.44
CA ILE A 100 -0.09 5.73 -3.98
C ILE A 100 1.12 5.32 -4.82
N VAL A 101 2.00 6.28 -5.12
CA VAL A 101 3.14 6.07 -6.01
C VAL A 101 4.45 6.43 -5.30
N PRO A 102 5.42 5.51 -5.17
CA PRO A 102 6.73 5.83 -4.61
C PRO A 102 7.41 7.02 -5.29
N GLY A 103 8.08 7.88 -4.52
CA GLY A 103 8.77 9.07 -5.03
C GLY A 103 7.84 10.21 -5.49
N GLN A 104 6.54 10.13 -5.21
CA GLN A 104 5.58 11.20 -5.48
C GLN A 104 5.00 11.77 -4.19
N THR A 105 4.60 13.03 -4.22
CA THR A 105 3.88 13.68 -3.11
C THR A 105 2.50 14.18 -3.54
N ALA A 106 2.24 14.26 -4.84
CA ALA A 106 0.96 14.68 -5.37
C ALA A 106 -0.08 13.57 -5.24
N THR A 107 -1.25 13.90 -4.69
CA THR A 107 -2.40 13.00 -4.67
C THR A 107 -2.73 12.51 -6.07
N TRP A 108 -3.05 11.23 -6.18
CA TRP A 108 -3.44 10.61 -7.43
C TRP A 108 -4.79 11.19 -7.92
N LYS A 109 -4.84 11.68 -9.17
CA LYS A 109 -6.00 12.40 -9.73
C LYS A 109 -6.64 11.77 -10.97
N GLY A 110 -6.27 10.56 -11.38
CA GLY A 110 -6.89 9.96 -12.57
C GLY A 110 -6.19 8.71 -13.08
N HIS A 111 -6.82 8.03 -14.04
CA HIS A 111 -6.53 6.67 -14.52
C HIS A 111 -5.08 6.30 -14.85
N LYS A 112 -4.21 7.30 -15.02
CA LYS A 112 -2.77 7.14 -15.21
C LYS A 112 -2.09 8.04 -14.18
N ASN A 113 -0.94 7.64 -13.64
CA ASN A 113 -0.16 8.59 -12.84
C ASN A 113 0.25 9.80 -13.70
N SER A 114 0.83 10.84 -13.10
CA SER A 114 1.24 12.07 -13.80
C SER A 114 2.17 11.85 -15.01
N LYS A 115 2.69 10.63 -15.23
CA LYS A 115 3.56 10.23 -16.34
C LYS A 115 2.89 9.28 -17.34
N GLY A 116 1.59 9.04 -17.24
CA GLY A 116 0.89 8.12 -18.15
C GLY A 116 1.06 6.63 -17.82
N ASN A 117 1.78 6.28 -16.74
CA ASN A 117 2.09 4.90 -16.38
C ASN A 117 0.92 4.22 -15.64
N PRO A 118 0.87 2.87 -15.65
CA PRO A 118 -0.07 2.12 -14.85
C PRO A 118 -0.03 2.57 -13.38
N ILE A 119 -1.18 2.42 -12.72
CA ILE A 119 -1.54 2.97 -11.40
C ILE A 119 -0.61 2.46 -10.26
N GLY A 120 0.30 1.55 -10.55
CA GLY A 120 1.18 0.88 -9.59
C GLY A 120 0.42 -0.13 -8.74
N PRO A 121 1.11 -1.01 -7.99
CA PRO A 121 0.48 -2.02 -7.15
C PRO A 121 0.14 -1.54 -5.72
N ALA A 122 0.66 -0.39 -5.27
CA ALA A 122 0.48 0.10 -3.91
C ALA A 122 -0.78 0.98 -3.75
N ARG A 123 -1.48 0.84 -2.62
CA ARG A 123 -2.69 1.57 -2.26
C ARG A 123 -2.60 2.04 -0.81
N SER A 124 -3.13 3.21 -0.50
CA SER A 124 -3.59 3.52 0.86
C SER A 124 -5.02 3.03 1.03
N VAL A 125 -5.37 2.54 2.23
CA VAL A 125 -6.72 2.10 2.60
C VAL A 125 -7.16 2.79 3.89
N TYR A 126 -8.36 3.36 3.91
CA TYR A 126 -8.79 4.29 4.95
C TYR A 126 -10.31 4.31 5.14
N PRO A 127 -10.79 4.64 6.35
CA PRO A 127 -12.20 4.88 6.59
C PRO A 127 -12.64 6.23 5.98
N PRO A 128 -13.81 6.31 5.34
CA PRO A 128 -14.40 7.55 4.87
C PRO A 128 -14.45 8.67 5.91
N SER A 129 -14.75 8.34 7.17
CA SER A 129 -14.89 9.33 8.26
C SER A 129 -13.58 10.03 8.62
N ASN A 130 -12.42 9.40 8.37
CA ASN A 130 -11.12 9.94 8.71
C ASN A 130 -10.02 9.42 7.77
N PRO A 131 -9.86 10.04 6.58
CA PRO A 131 -8.83 9.63 5.62
C PRO A 131 -7.38 9.73 6.13
N ASN A 132 -7.14 10.46 7.23
CA ASN A 132 -5.81 10.57 7.84
C ASN A 132 -5.43 9.32 8.66
N LYS A 133 -6.40 8.47 9.02
CA LYS A 133 -6.13 7.14 9.59
C LYS A 133 -6.14 6.13 8.45
N PHE A 134 -4.97 5.67 8.04
CA PHE A 134 -4.86 4.77 6.90
C PHE A 134 -3.81 3.70 7.14
N ASP A 135 -4.01 2.56 6.49
CA ASP A 135 -2.98 1.56 6.30
C ASP A 135 -2.46 1.62 4.86
N VAL A 136 -1.32 1.01 4.64
CA VAL A 136 -0.72 0.87 3.31
C VAL A 136 -0.70 -0.59 2.93
N MET A 137 -1.16 -0.88 1.71
CA MET A 137 -1.25 -2.23 1.18
C MET A 137 -0.76 -2.27 -0.27
N TYR A 138 -0.36 -3.43 -0.75
CA TYR A 138 0.15 -3.58 -2.11
C TYR A 138 -0.11 -4.98 -2.66
N HIS A 139 -0.06 -5.11 -3.98
CA HIS A 139 -0.05 -6.41 -4.66
C HIS A 139 1.39 -6.97 -4.70
N GLU A 140 1.63 -8.16 -4.15
CA GLU A 140 2.97 -8.79 -4.16
C GLU A 140 3.46 -9.10 -5.58
N THR A 141 2.53 -9.38 -6.51
CA THR A 141 2.83 -9.53 -7.93
C THR A 141 1.88 -8.68 -8.77
N PRO A 142 2.31 -8.18 -9.95
CA PRO A 142 1.44 -7.36 -10.82
C PRO A 142 0.17 -8.06 -11.30
N SER A 143 0.17 -9.40 -11.35
CA SER A 143 -0.98 -10.23 -11.70
C SER A 143 -1.90 -10.53 -10.53
N ASP A 144 -1.46 -10.26 -9.30
CA ASP A 144 -2.26 -10.54 -8.13
C ASP A 144 -3.46 -9.59 -8.04
N ARG A 145 -4.59 -10.14 -7.63
CA ARG A 145 -5.78 -9.34 -7.28
C ARG A 145 -5.83 -9.05 -5.80
N ASP A 146 -5.03 -9.77 -5.01
CA ASP A 146 -5.02 -9.71 -3.57
C ASP A 146 -4.01 -8.69 -3.06
N PHE A 147 -4.33 -8.07 -1.93
CA PHE A 147 -3.47 -7.14 -1.25
C PHE A 147 -2.83 -7.81 -0.05
N VAL A 148 -1.60 -7.40 0.26
CA VAL A 148 -0.96 -7.63 1.56
C VAL A 148 -0.63 -6.28 2.20
N LEU A 149 -0.43 -6.26 3.52
CA LEU A 149 -0.03 -5.04 4.23
C LEU A 149 1.45 -4.73 4.01
N ALA A 150 1.75 -3.46 3.79
CA ALA A 150 3.11 -2.96 3.80
C ALA A 150 3.63 -2.87 5.24
N THR A 151 4.91 -3.18 5.42
CA THR A 151 5.56 -3.11 6.74
C THR A 151 5.97 -1.67 7.02
N TYR A 152 5.45 -1.08 8.10
CA TYR A 152 5.86 0.25 8.54
C TYR A 152 7.15 0.16 9.38
N HIS A 153 8.14 0.96 9.00
CA HIS A 153 9.39 1.12 9.74
C HIS A 153 9.46 2.54 10.31
N PRO A 154 9.49 2.71 11.65
CA PRO A 154 9.64 4.02 12.25
C PRO A 154 11.02 4.62 11.94
N ALA A 155 11.13 5.96 12.01
CA ALA A 155 12.43 6.61 11.99
C ALA A 155 13.26 6.14 13.19
N ALA A 156 14.58 6.03 13.03
CA ALA A 156 15.46 5.73 14.14
C ALA A 156 15.37 6.85 15.20
N PRO A 157 15.36 6.53 16.50
CA PRO A 157 15.55 7.53 17.55
C PRO A 157 16.87 8.28 17.31
N LYS A 158 16.83 9.60 17.49
CA LYS A 158 18.04 10.43 17.49
C LYS A 158 18.81 10.28 18.79
#